data_AF-A0A9P8F872-F1
#
_entry.id   AF-A0A9P8F872-F1
#
_cell.length_a   1.000
_cell.length_b   1.000
_cell.length_c   1.000
_cell.angle_alpha   90.00
_cell.angle_beta   90.00
_cell.angle_gamma   90.00
#
_symmetry.space_group_name_H-M   'P 1'
#
loop_
_entity.id
_entity.type
_entity.pdbx_description
1 polymer ?
#
loop_
_entity_poly.entity_id
_entity_poly.type
_entity_poly.pdbx_seq_one_letter_code
_entity_poly.pdbx_strand_id
1 'polypeptide(L)'
;MDNHDLVLNWRGDVIENSHIVHAAIVDSDNKLLYSLGNSSRLTLARSAAKPFQALAILETGAAEQYGFDEADVALISGSHNCEDKHISRVTAMLQKAGVTEQDMNCGGHPALSKVVNAGWVKSGFVPTAIYSNCSAKHVGMLAAA
;
A
#
# COMPACT_ATOMS: atom_id res chain seq x y z
N MET A 1 17.49 6.05 32.73
CA MET A 1 16.74 5.48 31.59
C MET A 1 17.19 6.25 30.38
N ASP A 2 17.76 5.57 29.40
CA ASP A 2 18.28 6.23 28.20
C ASP A 2 17.16 7.02 27.52
N ASN A 3 17.50 8.27 27.14
CA ASN A 3 16.57 9.27 26.63
C ASN A 3 16.17 8.92 25.18
N HIS A 4 15.46 7.81 25.02
CA HIS A 4 14.89 7.42 23.73
C HIS A 4 13.58 8.15 23.53
N ASP A 5 13.36 8.58 22.30
CA ASP A 5 12.06 9.10 21.89
C ASP A 5 11.08 7.92 21.76
N LEU A 6 10.10 7.88 22.67
CA LEU A 6 9.20 6.77 22.85
C LEU A 6 7.75 7.14 22.48
N VAL A 7 7.06 6.19 21.85
CA VAL A 7 5.59 6.14 21.85
C VAL A 7 5.16 5.16 22.94
N LEU A 8 4.38 5.67 23.90
CA LEU A 8 3.91 4.93 25.06
C LEU A 8 2.43 4.54 24.87
N ASN A 9 2.12 3.27 25.09
CA ASN A 9 0.73 2.81 25.24
C ASN A 9 0.44 2.55 26.71
N TRP A 10 -0.66 3.10 27.19
CA TRP A 10 -1.07 3.02 28.59
C TRP A 10 -2.28 2.08 28.75
N ARG A 11 -2.32 1.34 29.87
CA ARG A 11 -3.51 0.63 30.34
C ARG A 11 -3.84 1.12 31.74
N GLY A 12 -4.87 1.97 31.83
CA GLY A 12 -5.10 2.76 33.05
C GLY A 12 -3.86 3.62 33.33
N ASP A 13 -3.37 3.56 34.57
CA ASP A 13 -2.24 4.37 35.03
C ASP A 13 -0.87 3.71 34.79
N VAL A 14 -0.83 2.57 34.10
CA VAL A 14 0.39 1.80 33.86
C VAL A 14 0.82 1.91 32.40
N ILE A 15 2.10 2.21 32.16
CA ILE A 15 2.72 2.07 30.84
C ILE A 15 2.76 0.58 30.50
N GLU A 16 1.93 0.15 29.55
CA GLU A 16 1.87 -1.24 29.13
C GLU A 16 2.94 -1.55 28.09
N ASN A 17 3.14 -0.65 27.11
CA ASN A 17 4.14 -0.82 26.07
C ASN A 17 4.89 0.49 25.80
N SER A 18 6.15 0.38 25.39
CA SER A 18 6.95 1.49 24.89
C SER A 18 7.59 1.08 23.55
N HIS A 19 7.62 2.02 22.60
CA HIS A 19 8.16 1.80 21.26
C HIS A 19 9.15 2.90 20.93
N ILE A 20 10.37 2.53 20.55
CA ILE A 20 11.38 3.47 20.08
C ILE A 20 10.99 3.96 18.69
N VAL A 21 10.99 5.28 18.49
CA VAL A 21 10.68 5.91 17.21
C VAL A 21 11.91 6.61 16.64
N HIS A 22 12.03 6.51 15.32
CA HIS A 22 12.98 7.28 14.52
C HIS A 22 12.20 8.00 13.43
N ALA A 23 12.37 9.32 13.31
CA ALA A 23 11.67 10.14 12.34
C ALA A 23 12.59 11.18 11.73
N ALA A 24 12.31 11.54 10.48
CA ALA A 24 12.96 12.62 9.76
C ALA A 24 11.88 13.37 8.97
N ILE A 25 11.89 14.69 9.05
CA ILE A 25 11.11 15.58 8.19
C ILE A 25 12.12 16.30 7.30
N VAL A 26 11.97 16.13 5.99
CA VAL A 26 12.83 16.75 4.99
C VAL A 26 12.00 17.62 4.05
N ASP A 27 12.59 18.67 3.51
CA ASP A 27 12.02 19.42 2.39
C ASP A 27 12.37 18.78 1.03
N SER A 28 11.91 19.39 -0.06
CA SER A 28 12.18 18.95 -1.43
C SER A 28 13.65 19.05 -1.84
N ASP A 29 14.46 19.86 -1.14
CA ASP A 29 15.90 20.01 -1.39
C ASP A 29 16.72 19.02 -0.54
N ASN A 30 16.06 18.03 0.07
CA ASN A 30 16.63 17.04 0.99
C ASN A 30 17.23 17.62 2.27
N LYS A 31 16.85 18.85 2.65
CA LYS A 31 17.29 19.44 3.92
C LYS A 31 16.50 18.85 5.06
N LEU A 32 17.19 18.35 6.09
CA LEU A 32 16.57 17.89 7.32
C LEU A 32 16.01 19.09 8.09
N LEU A 33 14.69 19.16 8.19
CA LEU A 33 13.96 20.20 8.94
C LEU A 33 13.78 19.82 10.41
N TYR A 34 13.57 18.52 10.68
CA TYR A 34 13.37 17.98 12.02
C TYR A 34 13.71 16.49 12.08
N SER A 35 14.17 16.01 13.23
CA SER A 35 14.37 14.58 13.47
C SER A 35 14.04 14.17 14.90
N LEU A 36 13.64 12.92 15.05
CA LEU A 36 13.41 12.22 16.31
C LEU A 36 14.25 10.93 16.30
N GLY A 37 14.96 10.61 17.38
CA GLY A 37 15.88 9.47 17.46
C GLY A 37 17.00 9.52 16.41
N ASN A 38 17.34 8.37 15.80
CA ASN A 38 18.36 8.26 14.75
C ASN A 38 17.71 8.30 13.36
N SER A 39 17.69 9.48 12.73
CA SER A 39 17.18 9.70 11.38
C SER A 39 17.96 8.97 10.27
N SER A 40 19.20 8.56 10.55
CA SER A 40 20.07 7.84 9.61
C SER A 40 20.04 6.32 9.81
N ARG A 41 19.14 5.82 10.65
CA ARG A 41 19.05 4.38 10.94
C ARG A 41 18.62 3.61 9.70
N LEU A 42 19.42 2.62 9.31
CA LEU A 42 19.04 1.67 8.26
C LEU A 42 17.75 0.94 8.65
N THR A 43 16.76 0.95 7.76
CA THR A 43 15.46 0.30 7.97
C THR A 43 14.93 -0.27 6.65
N LEU A 44 14.05 -1.26 6.76
CA LEU A 44 13.36 -1.81 5.59
C LEU A 44 12.19 -0.89 5.23
N ALA A 45 12.10 -0.49 3.95
CA ALA A 45 11.01 0.37 3.48
C ALA A 45 9.62 -0.30 3.59
N ARG A 46 9.57 -1.64 3.49
CA ARG A 46 8.30 -2.41 3.45
C ARG A 46 7.32 -1.76 2.45
N SER A 47 6.03 -1.69 2.80
CA SER A 47 5.00 -1.05 1.99
C SER A 47 5.23 0.43 1.69
N ALA A 48 6.14 1.14 2.38
CA ALA A 48 6.49 2.52 2.02
C ALA A 48 7.26 2.60 0.68
N ALA A 49 7.71 1.47 0.12
CA ALA A 49 8.35 1.42 -1.19
C ALA A 49 7.37 1.57 -2.37
N LYS A 50 6.05 1.50 -2.14
CA LYS A 50 5.04 1.47 -3.22
C LYS A 50 5.06 2.68 -4.17
N PRO A 51 5.24 3.93 -3.70
CA PRO A 51 5.34 5.06 -4.62
C PRO A 51 6.50 4.93 -5.61
N PHE A 52 7.63 4.35 -5.20
CA PHE A 52 8.74 4.06 -6.11
C PHE A 52 8.43 2.95 -7.10
N GLN A 53 7.63 1.94 -6.70
CA GLN A 53 7.13 0.90 -7.60
C GLN A 53 6.16 1.49 -8.63
N ALA A 54 5.28 2.41 -8.21
CA ALA A 54 4.37 3.12 -9.11
C ALA A 54 5.14 4.03 -10.09
N LEU A 55 6.13 4.78 -9.60
CA LEU A 55 7.00 5.60 -10.45
C LEU A 55 7.67 4.75 -11.53
N ALA A 56 8.22 3.59 -11.18
CA ALA A 56 8.83 2.70 -12.16
C ALA A 56 7.86 2.23 -13.25
N ILE A 57 6.56 2.05 -12.94
CA ILE A 57 5.50 1.72 -13.91
C ILE A 57 5.18 2.93 -14.79
N LEU A 58 5.14 4.14 -14.23
CA LEU A 58 4.86 5.36 -14.99
C LEU A 58 5.97 5.66 -16.00
N GLU A 59 7.23 5.47 -15.60
CA GLU A 59 8.40 5.70 -16.46
C GLU A 59 8.46 4.78 -17.70
N THR A 60 7.70 3.68 -17.73
CA THR A 60 7.61 2.84 -18.95
C THR A 60 6.64 3.40 -19.99
N GLY A 61 5.82 4.40 -19.64
CA GLY A 61 4.73 4.90 -20.49
C GLY A 61 3.46 4.02 -20.49
N ALA A 62 3.42 2.99 -19.64
CA ALA A 62 2.28 2.06 -19.58
C ALA A 62 0.98 2.77 -19.18
N ALA A 63 1.05 3.76 -18.29
CA ALA A 63 -0.15 4.48 -17.86
C ALA A 63 -0.80 5.24 -19.01
N GLU A 64 -0.02 5.92 -19.84
CA GLU A 64 -0.49 6.61 -21.03
C GLU A 64 -0.98 5.62 -22.09
N GLN A 65 -0.20 4.56 -22.35
CA GLN A 65 -0.53 3.54 -23.35
C GLN A 65 -1.88 2.88 -23.09
N TYR A 66 -2.19 2.55 -21.83
CA TYR A 66 -3.41 1.85 -21.44
C TYR A 66 -4.49 2.78 -20.86
N GLY A 67 -4.26 4.09 -20.83
CA GLY A 67 -5.21 5.08 -20.34
C GLY A 67 -5.52 4.94 -18.84
N PHE A 68 -4.51 4.67 -18.02
CA PHE A 68 -4.59 4.78 -16.57
C PHE A 68 -4.60 6.25 -16.15
N ASP A 69 -5.63 6.64 -15.40
CA ASP A 69 -5.77 8.01 -14.90
C ASP A 69 -5.21 8.16 -13.47
N GLU A 70 -5.38 9.35 -12.88
CA GLU A 70 -4.88 9.63 -11.53
C GLU A 70 -5.40 8.67 -10.44
N ALA A 71 -6.64 8.19 -10.57
CA ALA A 71 -7.19 7.28 -9.57
C ALA A 71 -6.73 5.83 -9.78
N ASP A 72 -6.40 5.43 -11.02
CA ASP A 72 -5.66 4.19 -11.28
C ASP A 72 -4.26 4.26 -10.64
N VAL A 73 -3.54 5.36 -10.87
CA VAL A 73 -2.19 5.60 -10.33
C VAL A 73 -2.18 5.66 -8.80
N ALA A 74 -3.19 6.30 -8.19
CA ALA A 74 -3.37 6.31 -6.74
C ALA A 74 -3.53 4.89 -6.17
N LEU A 75 -4.26 4.02 -6.89
CA LEU A 75 -4.48 2.64 -6.46
C LEU A 75 -3.22 1.77 -6.64
N ILE A 76 -2.46 1.97 -7.72
CA ILE A 76 -1.13 1.35 -7.94
C ILE A 76 -0.16 1.72 -6.81
N SER A 77 -0.20 2.99 -6.37
CA SER A 77 0.70 3.53 -5.34
C SER A 77 0.34 3.12 -3.91
N GLY A 78 -0.82 2.49 -3.71
CA GLY A 78 -1.44 2.29 -2.42
C GLY A 78 -1.70 0.84 -2.02
N SER A 79 -2.47 0.69 -0.95
CA SER A 79 -3.10 -0.57 -0.57
C SER A 79 -4.59 -0.33 -0.39
N HIS A 80 -5.42 -1.08 -1.09
CA HIS A 80 -6.85 -0.85 -1.04
C HIS A 80 -7.59 -1.73 -0.04
N ASN A 81 -8.74 -1.24 0.42
CA ASN A 81 -9.58 -1.90 1.42
C ASN A 81 -10.54 -2.96 0.84
N CYS A 82 -10.47 -3.20 -0.47
CA CYS A 82 -11.33 -4.14 -1.20
C CYS A 82 -12.82 -3.76 -1.19
N GLU A 83 -13.13 -2.50 -0.90
CA GLU A 83 -14.45 -1.91 -1.15
C GLU A 83 -14.80 -1.98 -2.64
N ASP A 84 -16.09 -2.05 -2.97
CA ASP A 84 -16.56 -2.27 -4.34
C ASP A 84 -15.94 -1.31 -5.35
N LYS A 85 -15.80 -0.02 -5.00
CA LYS A 85 -15.15 0.98 -5.87
C LYS A 85 -13.71 0.61 -6.23
N HIS A 86 -12.96 -0.02 -5.33
CA HIS A 86 -11.59 -0.47 -5.60
C HIS A 86 -11.59 -1.68 -6.51
N ILE A 87 -12.48 -2.66 -6.24
CA ILE A 87 -12.57 -3.88 -7.05
C ILE A 87 -13.03 -3.54 -8.47
N SER A 88 -14.07 -2.73 -8.63
CA SER A 88 -14.52 -2.24 -9.93
C SER A 88 -13.41 -1.52 -10.70
N ARG A 89 -12.56 -0.77 -9.99
CA ARG A 89 -11.42 -0.07 -10.60
C ARG A 89 -10.36 -1.04 -11.11
N VAL A 90 -9.96 -2.00 -10.28
CA VAL A 90 -8.98 -3.02 -10.67
C VAL A 90 -9.50 -3.84 -11.85
N THR A 91 -10.80 -4.19 -11.86
CA THR A 91 -11.44 -4.86 -13.00
C THR A 91 -11.31 -4.04 -14.28
N ALA A 92 -11.56 -2.73 -14.22
CA ALA A 92 -11.41 -1.84 -15.38
C ALA A 92 -9.93 -1.75 -15.82
N MET A 93 -8.99 -1.72 -14.88
CA MET A 93 -7.56 -1.72 -15.21
C MET A 93 -7.11 -3.01 -15.91
N LEU A 94 -7.59 -4.18 -15.47
CA LEU A 94 -7.34 -5.46 -16.15
C LEU A 94 -7.81 -5.42 -17.60
N GLN A 95 -9.04 -4.91 -17.83
CA GLN A 95 -9.60 -4.75 -19.16
C GLN A 95 -8.79 -3.80 -20.04
N LYS A 96 -8.38 -2.64 -19.49
CA LYS A 96 -7.53 -1.66 -20.17
C LYS A 96 -6.20 -2.28 -20.59
N ALA A 97 -5.54 -3.00 -19.69
CA ALA A 97 -4.24 -3.64 -19.92
C ALA A 97 -4.32 -4.91 -20.79
N GLY A 98 -5.53 -5.42 -21.08
CA GLY A 98 -5.70 -6.66 -21.85
C GLY A 98 -5.21 -7.92 -21.13
N VAL A 99 -5.17 -7.89 -19.79
CA VAL A 99 -4.73 -8.99 -18.93
C VAL A 99 -5.88 -9.49 -18.06
N THR A 100 -5.68 -10.65 -17.45
CA THR A 100 -6.69 -11.35 -16.65
C THR A 100 -6.26 -11.51 -15.20
N GLU A 101 -7.19 -11.93 -14.35
CA GLU A 101 -6.88 -12.20 -12.95
C GLU A 101 -5.87 -13.33 -12.77
N GLN A 102 -5.83 -14.29 -13.70
CA GLN A 102 -4.91 -15.41 -13.69
C GLN A 102 -3.45 -14.99 -13.88
N ASP A 103 -3.22 -13.83 -14.50
CA ASP A 103 -1.90 -13.23 -14.67
C ASP A 103 -1.40 -12.58 -13.36
N MET A 104 -2.32 -12.27 -12.44
CA MET A 104 -2.01 -11.67 -11.15
C MET A 104 -1.47 -12.73 -10.16
N ASN A 105 -0.15 -12.91 -10.15
CA ASN A 105 0.57 -13.83 -9.27
C ASN A 105 0.63 -13.36 -7.79
N CYS A 106 -0.47 -12.83 -7.24
CA CYS A 106 -0.55 -12.29 -5.89
C CYS A 106 -1.53 -13.02 -4.96
N GLY A 107 -2.49 -13.77 -5.51
CA GLY A 107 -3.52 -14.48 -4.75
C GLY A 107 -4.45 -13.56 -3.95
N GLY A 108 -5.51 -14.13 -3.37
CA GLY A 108 -6.43 -13.37 -2.52
C GLY A 108 -5.97 -13.31 -1.06
N HIS A 109 -6.45 -12.31 -0.33
CA HIS A 109 -6.20 -12.21 1.11
C HIS A 109 -7.37 -11.53 1.84
N PRO A 110 -7.44 -11.62 3.18
CA PRO A 110 -8.44 -10.91 3.98
C PRO A 110 -8.42 -9.40 3.72
N ALA A 111 -9.59 -8.77 3.60
CA ALA A 111 -9.64 -7.32 3.37
C ALA A 111 -9.04 -6.55 4.56
N LEU A 112 -8.33 -5.46 4.27
CA LEU A 112 -7.83 -4.55 5.31
C LEU A 112 -8.97 -3.85 6.06
N SER A 113 -10.09 -3.59 5.36
CA SER A 113 -11.32 -3.10 6.00
C SER A 113 -11.96 -4.21 6.82
N LYS A 114 -12.07 -3.97 8.14
CA LYS A 114 -12.74 -4.87 9.08
C LYS A 114 -14.20 -5.13 8.69
N VAL A 115 -14.87 -4.13 8.11
CA VAL A 115 -16.29 -4.24 7.70
C VAL A 115 -16.41 -5.17 6.50
N VAL A 116 -15.61 -4.95 5.45
CA VAL A 116 -15.60 -5.79 4.25
C VAL A 116 -15.23 -7.23 4.62
N ASN A 117 -14.14 -7.39 5.39
CA ASN A 117 -13.67 -8.71 5.78
C ASN A 117 -14.67 -9.48 6.65
N ALA A 118 -15.33 -8.81 7.61
CA ALA A 118 -16.37 -9.44 8.42
C ALA A 118 -17.58 -9.87 7.57
N GLY A 119 -17.92 -9.09 6.54
CA GLY A 119 -18.93 -9.48 5.55
C GLY A 119 -18.55 -10.76 4.81
N TRP A 120 -17.33 -10.83 4.28
CA TRP A 120 -16.82 -12.00 3.58
C TRP A 120 -16.80 -13.26 4.45
N VAL A 121 -16.34 -13.14 5.70
CA VAL A 121 -16.33 -14.27 6.64
C VAL A 121 -17.75 -14.77 6.90
N LYS A 122 -18.72 -13.87 7.12
CA LYS A 122 -20.12 -14.25 7.36
C LYS A 122 -20.76 -14.95 6.16
N SER A 123 -20.39 -14.56 4.94
CA SER A 123 -20.93 -15.14 3.71
C SER A 123 -20.13 -16.34 3.19
N GLY A 124 -19.04 -16.75 3.86
CA GLY A 124 -18.14 -17.78 3.36
C GLY A 124 -17.44 -17.40 2.04
N PHE A 125 -17.28 -16.10 1.77
CA PHE A 125 -16.64 -15.61 0.55
C PHE A 125 -15.14 -15.86 0.59
N VAL A 126 -14.59 -16.43 -0.48
CA VAL A 126 -13.16 -16.71 -0.63
C VAL A 126 -12.56 -15.69 -1.60
N PRO A 127 -11.70 -14.76 -1.15
CA PRO A 127 -11.10 -13.76 -2.02
C PRO A 127 -10.13 -14.39 -3.01
N THR A 128 -10.18 -13.92 -4.24
CA THR A 128 -9.23 -14.22 -5.34
C THR A 128 -8.22 -13.07 -5.52
N ALA A 129 -7.35 -13.15 -6.52
CA ALA A 129 -6.24 -12.20 -6.72
C ALA A 129 -6.67 -10.73 -6.88
N ILE A 130 -7.85 -10.47 -7.47
CA ILE A 130 -8.40 -9.12 -7.59
C ILE A 130 -8.72 -8.48 -6.23
N TYR A 131 -8.98 -9.30 -5.22
CA TYR A 131 -9.24 -8.88 -3.85
C TYR A 131 -7.97 -8.72 -3.01
N SER A 132 -6.79 -8.88 -3.61
CA SER A 132 -5.53 -8.44 -3.00
C SER A 132 -5.52 -6.91 -2.90
N ASN A 133 -5.15 -6.36 -1.76
CA ASN A 133 -4.88 -4.95 -1.51
C ASN A 133 -3.76 -4.39 -2.40
N CYS A 134 -2.97 -5.25 -3.04
CA CYS A 134 -1.95 -4.86 -3.99
C CYS A 134 -2.39 -5.13 -5.45
N SER A 135 -3.60 -5.63 -5.71
CA SER A 135 -4.00 -6.09 -7.05
C SER A 135 -3.81 -5.00 -8.10
N ALA A 136 -4.21 -3.75 -7.84
CA ALA A 136 -3.97 -2.62 -8.75
C ALA A 136 -2.48 -2.45 -9.13
N LYS A 137 -1.56 -2.58 -8.17
CA LYS A 137 -0.13 -2.57 -8.43
C LYS A 137 0.31 -3.72 -9.33
N HIS A 138 -0.22 -4.92 -9.10
CA HIS A 138 0.09 -6.07 -9.95
C HIS A 138 -0.41 -5.86 -11.38
N VAL A 139 -1.60 -5.27 -11.55
CA VAL A 139 -2.09 -4.87 -12.89
C VAL A 139 -1.16 -3.83 -13.52
N GLY A 140 -0.71 -2.83 -12.76
CA GLY A 140 0.27 -1.85 -13.25
C GLY A 140 1.61 -2.48 -13.66
N MET A 141 2.10 -3.46 -12.89
CA MET A 141 3.32 -4.21 -13.24
C MET A 141 3.14 -5.06 -14.50
N LEU A 142 1.98 -5.69 -14.69
CA LEU A 142 1.65 -6.46 -15.89
C LEU A 142 1.53 -5.54 -17.12
N ALA A 143 0.96 -4.35 -16.96
CA ALA A 143 0.86 -3.37 -18.04
C ALA A 143 2.24 -2.81 -18.47
N ALA A 144 3.21 -2.81 -17.56
CA ALA A 144 4.56 -2.32 -17.80
C ALA A 144 5.57 -3.42 -18.21
N ALA A 145 5.11 -4.67 -18.38
CA ALA A 145 5.96 -5.84 -18.64
C ALA A 145 6.37 -5.98 -20.11
#